data_AF-A0AAD4BA60-F1
#
_entry.id   AF-A0AAD4BA60-F1
#
_cell.length_a   1.000
_cell.length_b   1.000
_cell.length_c   1.000
_cell.angle_alpha   90.00
_cell.angle_beta   90.00
_cell.angle_gamma   90.00
#
_symmetry.space_group_name_H-M   'P 1'
#
loop_
_entity.id
_entity.type
_entity.pdbx_description
1 polymer ?
#
loop_
_entity_poly.entity_id
_entity_poly.type
_entity_poly.pdbx_seq_one_letter_code
_entity_poly.pdbx_strand_id
1 'polypeptide(L)'
;MGSPNLEVFKFGLYLFVPVFALLHFGDPQWYHDNVLPYKERLFPRVDETNRHLLTDQEAIRSELARIKAGKLARRLQREKETQEQVPPAQPSQGWFKWW
;
A
#
# COMPACT_ATOMS: atom_id res chain seq x y z
N MET A 1 -36.76 -25.51 -15.82
CA MET A 1 -36.19 -25.79 -14.48
C MET A 1 -35.75 -27.24 -14.51
N GLY A 2 -34.44 -27.48 -14.36
CA GLY A 2 -33.82 -28.78 -14.63
C GLY A 2 -34.24 -29.85 -13.64
N SER A 3 -34.12 -31.12 -14.03
CA SER A 3 -34.58 -32.28 -13.27
C SER A 3 -34.09 -32.28 -11.80
N PRO A 4 -34.80 -32.96 -10.88
CA PRO A 4 -34.41 -33.05 -9.47
C PRO A 4 -32.94 -33.45 -9.23
N ASN A 5 -32.37 -34.28 -10.11
CA ASN A 5 -30.96 -34.68 -10.05
C ASN A 5 -30.00 -33.48 -10.24
N LEU A 6 -30.38 -32.49 -11.07
CA LEU A 6 -29.59 -31.29 -11.30
C LEU A 6 -29.63 -30.37 -10.07
N GLU A 7 -30.74 -30.34 -9.33
CA GLU A 7 -30.86 -29.56 -8.11
C GLU A 7 -29.98 -30.12 -6.99
N VAL A 8 -29.94 -31.45 -6.83
CA VAL A 8 -29.05 -32.13 -5.88
C VAL A 8 -27.57 -31.88 -6.21
N PHE A 9 -27.19 -31.92 -7.50
CA PHE A 9 -25.82 -31.63 -7.91
C PHE A 9 -25.41 -30.19 -7.58
N LYS A 10 -26.26 -29.20 -7.90
CA LYS A 10 -26.00 -27.79 -7.60
C LYS A 10 -25.87 -27.55 -6.11
N PHE A 11 -26.77 -28.14 -5.32
CA PHE A 11 -26.72 -28.07 -3.87
C PHE A 11 -25.41 -28.65 -3.32
N GLY A 12 -25.02 -29.83 -3.79
CA GLY A 12 -23.74 -30.46 -3.45
C GLY A 12 -22.56 -29.56 -3.79
N LEU A 13 -22.54 -28.94 -4.96
CA LEU A 13 -21.48 -28.02 -5.38
C LEU A 13 -21.44 -26.76 -4.49
N TYR A 14 -22.59 -26.17 -4.19
CA TYR A 14 -22.70 -24.99 -3.33
C TYR A 14 -22.24 -25.23 -1.90
N LEU A 15 -22.36 -26.46 -1.40
CA LEU A 15 -21.80 -26.86 -0.11
C LEU A 15 -20.32 -27.23 -0.20
N PHE A 16 -19.94 -27.97 -1.24
CA PHE A 16 -18.58 -28.47 -1.38
C PHE A 16 -17.57 -27.34 -1.53
N VAL A 17 -17.85 -26.35 -2.39
CA VAL A 17 -16.90 -25.25 -2.65
C VAL A 17 -16.51 -24.49 -1.38
N PRO A 18 -17.45 -23.96 -0.56
CA PRO A 18 -17.07 -23.25 0.66
C PRO A 18 -16.44 -24.19 1.70
N VAL A 19 -16.95 -25.41 1.87
CA VAL A 19 -16.37 -26.35 2.85
C VAL A 19 -14.93 -26.72 2.48
N PHE A 20 -14.67 -27.00 1.20
CA PHE A 20 -13.34 -27.28 0.70
C PHE A 20 -12.41 -26.06 0.87
N ALA A 21 -12.90 -24.86 0.54
CA ALA A 21 -12.13 -23.63 0.74
C ALA A 21 -11.78 -23.43 2.22
N LEU A 22 -12.71 -23.67 3.16
CA LEU A 22 -12.42 -23.60 4.60
C LEU A 22 -11.36 -24.63 5.03
N LEU A 23 -11.41 -25.86 4.53
CA LEU A 23 -10.42 -26.88 4.89
C LEU A 23 -9.04 -26.56 4.29
N HIS A 24 -8.98 -26.06 3.06
CA HIS A 24 -7.72 -25.74 2.41
C HIS A 24 -7.07 -24.48 3.00
N PHE A 25 -7.83 -23.38 3.12
CA PHE A 25 -7.31 -22.11 3.63
C PHE A 25 -7.29 -22.00 5.16
N GLY A 26 -8.02 -22.88 5.85
CA GLY A 26 -8.03 -22.95 7.31
C GLY A 26 -6.91 -23.81 7.90
N ASP A 27 -6.13 -24.52 7.07
CA ASP A 27 -4.95 -25.24 7.53
C ASP A 27 -3.91 -24.24 8.07
N PRO A 28 -3.49 -24.37 9.35
CA PRO A 28 -2.44 -23.53 9.91
C PRO A 28 -1.16 -23.57 9.08
N GLN A 29 -0.76 -24.74 8.56
CA GLN A 29 0.46 -24.86 7.76
C GLN A 29 0.37 -24.06 6.47
N TRP A 30 -0.76 -24.15 5.75
CA TRP A 30 -0.98 -23.36 4.54
C TRP A 30 -0.84 -21.85 4.80
N TYR A 31 -1.38 -21.36 5.92
CA TYR A 31 -1.27 -19.94 6.31
C TYR A 31 0.19 -19.55 6.59
N HIS A 32 0.93 -20.39 7.32
CA HIS A 32 2.33 -20.15 7.63
C HIS A 32 3.22 -20.09 6.38
N ASP A 33 2.93 -20.92 5.37
CA ASP A 33 3.77 -21.02 4.17
C ASP A 33 3.41 -19.97 3.11
N ASN A 34 2.12 -19.58 3.00
CA ASN A 34 1.65 -18.72 1.92
C ASN A 34 1.40 -17.27 2.35
N VAL A 35 0.91 -17.05 3.56
CA VAL A 35 0.47 -15.72 4.01
C VAL A 35 1.56 -15.00 4.80
N LEU A 36 2.20 -15.69 5.75
CA LEU A 36 3.21 -15.05 6.61
C LEU A 36 4.44 -14.52 5.85
N PRO A 37 5.01 -15.20 4.84
CA PRO A 37 6.18 -14.68 4.13
C PRO A 37 5.86 -13.38 3.40
N TYR A 38 4.61 -13.18 3.00
CA TYR A 38 4.19 -11.95 2.34
C TYR A 38 4.20 -10.73 3.28
N LYS A 39 4.09 -10.95 4.60
CA LYS A 39 4.23 -9.89 5.62
C LYS A 39 5.59 -9.19 5.51
N GLU A 40 6.66 -9.94 5.24
CA GLU A 40 8.02 -9.37 5.13
C GLU A 40 8.22 -8.51 3.89
N ARG A 41 7.39 -8.71 2.85
CA ARG A 41 7.40 -7.89 1.64
C ARG A 41 6.57 -6.63 1.78
N LEU A 42 5.46 -6.71 2.52
CA LEU A 42 4.54 -5.59 2.72
C LEU A 42 5.04 -4.57 3.75
N PHE A 43 5.65 -5.05 4.84
CA PHE A 43 6.08 -4.21 5.94
C PHE A 43 7.59 -4.02 5.92
N PRO A 44 8.10 -2.82 6.28
CA PRO A 44 9.52 -2.60 6.48
C PRO A 44 10.08 -3.59 7.50
N ARG A 45 11.36 -3.94 7.36
CA ARG A 45 12.00 -4.83 8.34
C ARG A 45 11.93 -4.19 9.73
N VAL A 46 11.80 -5.02 10.76
CA VAL A 46 11.66 -4.53 12.14
C VAL A 46 12.89 -3.74 12.58
N ASP A 47 14.06 -3.96 11.96
CA ASP A 47 15.29 -3.19 12.20
C ASP A 47 15.27 -1.79 11.58
N GLU A 48 14.50 -1.59 10.51
CA GLU A 48 14.31 -0.29 9.85
C GLU A 48 13.21 0.54 10.53
N THR A 49 12.41 -0.10 11.39
CA THR A 49 11.32 0.54 12.11
C THR A 49 11.84 1.17 13.40
N ASN A 50 11.34 2.37 13.73
CA ASN A 50 11.73 3.04 14.96
C ASN A 50 11.13 2.33 16.19
N ARG A 51 11.95 1.54 16.90
CA ARG A 51 11.52 0.72 18.05
C ARG A 51 11.36 1.50 19.34
N HIS A 52 12.05 2.64 19.47
CA HIS A 52 12.04 3.42 20.70
C HIS A 52 11.06 4.58 20.56
N LEU A 53 9.78 4.29 20.74
CA LEU A 53 8.75 5.31 20.82
C LEU A 53 8.87 6.03 22.17
N LEU A 54 9.04 7.35 22.12
CA LEU A 54 9.04 8.19 23.31
C LEU A 54 7.63 8.13 23.93
N THR A 55 7.54 7.80 25.22
CA THR A 55 6.27 7.72 25.95
C THR A 55 5.89 9.06 26.60
N ASP A 56 6.88 9.91 26.86
CA ASP A 56 6.67 11.22 27.48
C ASP A 56 6.17 12.27 26.48
N GLN A 57 5.19 13.07 26.90
CA GLN A 57 4.47 13.99 26.03
C GLN A 57 5.35 15.16 25.55
N GLU A 58 6.21 15.68 26.43
CA GLU A 58 7.12 16.78 26.07
C GLU A 58 8.21 16.30 25.12
N ALA A 59 8.74 15.08 25.34
CA ALA A 59 9.68 14.44 24.42
C ALA A 59 9.07 14.16 23.04
N ILE A 60 7.79 13.81 22.96
CA ILE A 60 7.08 13.64 21.68
C ILE A 60 6.96 14.99 20.95
N ARG A 61 6.59 16.06 21.66
CA ARG A 61 6.40 17.39 21.06
C ARG A 61 7.70 17.95 20.48
N SER A 62 8.81 17.79 21.20
CA SER A 62 10.13 18.24 20.74
C SER A 62 10.59 17.48 19.50
N GLU A 63 10.43 16.15 19.47
CA GLU A 63 10.77 15.35 18.28
C GLU A 63 9.88 15.65 17.08
N LEU A 64 8.58 15.86 17.29
CA LEU A 64 7.68 16.28 16.22
C LEU A 64 8.06 17.66 15.65
N ALA A 65 8.46 18.60 16.50
CA ALA A 65 8.95 19.90 16.05
C ALA A 65 10.20 19.75 15.17
N ARG A 66 11.16 18.91 15.59
CA ARG A 66 12.37 18.61 14.80
C ARG A 66 12.04 18.00 13.44
N ILE A 67 11.13 17.00 13.40
CA ILE A 67 10.71 16.35 12.15
C ILE A 67 10.01 17.35 11.22
N LYS A 68 9.12 18.21 11.75
CA LYS A 68 8.42 19.23 10.98
C LYS A 68 9.38 20.25 10.37
N ALA A 69 10.35 20.73 11.14
CA ALA A 69 11.37 21.66 10.65
C ALA A 69 12.19 21.05 9.50
N GLY A 70 12.61 19.77 9.64
CA GLY A 70 13.33 19.06 8.59
C GLY A 70 12.51 18.87 7.31
N LYS A 71 11.21 18.58 7.42
CA LYS A 71 10.31 18.48 6.25
C LYS A 71 10.11 19.83 5.55
N LEU A 72 9.96 20.91 6.32
CA LEU A 72 9.80 22.26 5.76
C LEU A 72 11.05 22.68 4.97
N ALA A 73 12.24 22.45 5.52
CA ALA A 73 13.50 22.75 4.82
C ALA A 73 13.63 21.99 3.48
N ARG A 74 13.33 20.69 3.46
CA ARG A 74 13.34 19.87 2.23
C ARG A 74 12.31 20.31 1.21
N ARG A 75 11.17 20.85 1.65
CA ARG A 75 10.14 21.39 0.76
C ARG A 75 10.62 22.69 0.11
N LEU A 76 11.17 23.60 0.89
CA LEU A 76 11.73 24.86 0.39
C LEU A 76 12.88 24.64 -0.60
N GLN A 77 13.73 23.62 -0.37
CA GLN A 77 14.79 23.24 -1.32
C GLN A 77 14.21 22.80 -2.67
N ARG A 78 13.22 21.91 -2.67
CA ARG A 78 12.54 21.47 -3.90
C ARG A 78 11.85 22.61 -4.64
N GLU A 79 11.22 23.53 -3.92
CA GLU A 79 10.56 24.70 -4.52
C GLU A 79 11.57 25.64 -5.18
N LYS A 80 12.77 25.81 -4.61
CA LYS A 80 13.88 26.58 -5.22
C LYS A 80 14.45 25.89 -6.45
N GLU A 81 14.72 24.59 -6.37
CA GLU A 81 15.20 23.78 -7.51
C GLU A 81 14.19 23.80 -8.67
N THR A 82 12.89 23.79 -8.35
CA THR A 82 11.82 23.91 -9.35
C THR A 82 11.80 25.30 -9.97
N GLN A 83 12.02 26.37 -9.20
CA GLN A 83 12.08 27.75 -9.73
C GLN A 83 13.32 28.01 -10.59
N GLU A 84 14.47 27.42 -10.24
CA GLU A 84 15.72 27.56 -11.01
C GLU A 84 15.72 26.74 -12.31
N GLN A 85 14.96 25.64 -12.37
CA GLN A 85 14.86 24.79 -13.56
C GLN A 85 13.75 25.20 -14.54
N VAL A 86 12.96 26.25 -14.29
CA VAL A 86 12.02 26.81 -15.28
C VAL A 86 12.79 27.67 -16.27
N PRO A 87 13.02 27.22 -17.53
CA PRO A 87 13.59 28.08 -18.56
C PRO A 87 12.53 29.13 -18.97
N PRO A 88 12.92 30.29 -19.49
CA PRO A 88 11.97 31.30 -19.95
C PRO A 88 11.01 30.67 -20.98
N ALA A 89 9.71 30.82 -20.73
CA ALA A 89 8.63 30.26 -21.55
C ALA A 89 8.83 30.60 -23.03
N GLN A 90 9.23 29.61 -23.84
CA GLN A 90 9.19 29.72 -25.29
C GLN A 90 7.75 29.47 -25.76
N PRO A 91 7.13 30.41 -26.50
CA PRO A 91 5.78 30.22 -27.01
C PRO A 91 5.77 29.11 -28.05
N SER A 92 5.15 27.98 -27.72
CA SER A 92 5.04 26.82 -28.61
C SER A 92 4.08 27.11 -29.77
N GLN A 93 4.58 27.74 -30.84
CA GLN A 93 3.87 27.86 -32.12
C GLN A 93 3.91 26.55 -32.95
N GLY A 94 3.64 25.41 -32.32
CA GLY A 94 3.75 24.09 -32.96
C GLY A 94 2.42 23.45 -33.38
N TRP A 95 1.32 23.79 -32.68
CA TRP A 95 0.02 23.13 -32.84
C TRP A 95 -0.86 23.75 -33.94
N PHE A 96 -0.70 25.03 -34.23
CA PHE A 96 -1.56 25.77 -35.18
C PHE A 96 -1.19 25.61 -36.66
N LYS A 97 -0.16 24.82 -37.00
CA LYS A 97 0.36 24.70 -38.37
C LYS A 97 -0.12 23.47 -39.15
N TRP A 98 -1.01 22.66 -38.58
CA TRP A 98 -1.48 21.39 -39.17
C TRP A 98 -2.96 21.44 -39.62
N TRP A 99 -3.58 22.63 -39.62
CA TRP A 99 -4.91 22.85 -40.19
C TRP A 99 -4.82 23.81 -41.37
#